data_AF-B7AWL9-F1
#
_entry.id   AF-B7AWL9-F1
#
_cell.length_a   1.000
_cell.length_b   1.000
_cell.length_c   1.000
_cell.angle_alpha   90.00
_cell.angle_beta   90.00
_cell.angle_gamma   90.00
#
_symmetry.space_group_name_H-M   'P 1'
#
loop_
_entity.id
_entity.type
_entity.pdbx_description
1 polymer ?
#
loop_
_entity_poly.entity_id
_entity_poly.type
_entity_poly.pdbx_seq_one_letter_code
_entity_poly.pdbx_strand_id
1 'polypeptide(L)' 'MHHTNILFTIIKENKFNRIQNANKRTCDSNDTIWSGTCSYIEAVKWNTFINNYKDYVDKAVERQNNIDEYNIRKEV' A
#
# COMPACT_ATOMS: atom_id res chain seq x y z
N MET A 1 -3.23 -6.12 27.03
CA MET A 1 -2.01 -6.54 26.32
C MET A 1 -1.93 -5.72 25.04
N HIS A 2 -0.81 -5.05 24.76
CA HIS A 2 -0.69 -4.26 23.52
C HIS A 2 -0.43 -5.20 22.35
N HIS A 3 -1.31 -5.21 21.34
CA HIS A 3 -1.20 -6.03 20.13
C HIS A 3 -0.32 -5.36 19.05
N THR A 4 0.70 -4.63 19.47
CA THR A 4 1.58 -3.83 18.61
C THR A 4 2.28 -4.69 17.57
N ASN A 5 2.67 -5.91 17.93
CA ASN A 5 3.25 -6.90 17.01
C ASN A 5 2.25 -7.31 15.91
N ILE A 6 0.98 -7.48 16.25
CA ILE A 6 -0.07 -7.85 15.29
C ILE A 6 -0.31 -6.69 14.31
N LEU A 7 -0.47 -5.47 14.84
CA LEU A 7 -0.69 -4.27 14.02
C LEU A 7 0.45 -4.04 13.03
N PHE A 8 1.70 -4.04 13.50
CA PHE A 8 2.84 -3.80 12.61
C PHE A 8 3.05 -4.91 11.59
N THR A 9 2.70 -6.16 11.93
CA THR A 9 2.73 -7.26 10.95
C THR A 9 1.70 -7.02 9.85
N ILE A 10 0.45 -6.69 10.20
CA ILE A 10 -0.60 -6.38 9.21
C ILE A 10 -0.18 -5.22 8.31
N ILE A 11 0.35 -4.13 8.87
CA ILE A 11 0.81 -2.97 8.09
C ILE A 11 1.95 -3.38 7.14
N LYS A 12 2.93 -4.14 7.62
CA LYS A 12 4.07 -4.62 6.84
C LYS A 12 3.62 -5.46 5.65
N GLU A 13 2.75 -6.44 5.89
CA GLU A 13 2.26 -7.35 4.85
C GLU A 13 1.38 -6.64 3.80
N ASN A 14 0.75 -5.51 4.14
CA ASN A 14 -0.02 -4.70 3.18
C ASN A 14 0.80 -3.56 2.53
N LYS A 15 2.11 -3.45 2.80
CA LYS A 15 2.92 -2.33 2.33
C LYS A 15 3.35 -2.45 0.88
N PHE A 16 3.71 -3.64 0.41
CA PHE A 16 4.14 -3.89 -0.97
C PHE A 16 3.40 -5.10 -1.52
N ASN A 17 2.07 -5.01 -1.53
CA ASN A 17 1.18 -6.15 -1.73
C ASN A 17 0.36 -6.09 -3.01
N ARG A 18 0.59 -5.10 -3.87
CA ARG A 18 -0.02 -5.08 -5.20
C ARG A 18 0.60 -6.18 -6.06
N ILE A 19 -0.20 -7.17 -6.44
CA ILE A 19 0.23 -8.35 -7.21
C ILE A 19 -0.08 -8.23 -8.70
N GLN A 20 -1.05 -7.39 -9.08
CA GLN A 20 -1.43 -7.12 -10.47
C GLN A 20 -1.24 -5.64 -10.81
N ASN A 21 -0.99 -5.32 -12.08
CA ASN A 21 -0.81 -3.93 -12.55
C ASN A 21 0.23 -3.12 -11.76
N ALA A 22 1.14 -3.81 -11.08
CA ALA A 22 2.24 -3.20 -10.36
C ALA A 22 3.30 -2.72 -11.34
N ASN A 23 3.68 -1.45 -11.23
CA ASN A 23 4.78 -0.91 -12.01
C ASN A 23 6.12 -1.31 -11.38
N LYS A 24 6.60 -2.49 -11.75
CA LYS A 24 7.86 -3.06 -11.30
C LYS A 24 8.86 -3.17 -12.45
N ARG A 25 10.13 -2.88 -12.16
CA ARG A 25 11.25 -3.13 -13.07
C ARG A 25 12.38 -3.82 -12.33
N THR A 26 13.07 -4.72 -13.02
CA THR A 26 14.30 -5.33 -12.52
C THR A 26 15.47 -4.45 -12.95
N CYS A 27 16.37 -4.12 -12.04
CA CYS A 27 17.64 -3.47 -12.39
C CYS A 27 18.75 -4.49 -12.60
N ASP A 28 19.88 -4.04 -13.14
CA ASP A 28 21.02 -4.89 -13.50
C ASP A 28 21.61 -5.68 -12.32
N SER A 29 21.35 -5.26 -11.08
CA SER A 29 21.71 -5.97 -9.84
C SER A 29 20.76 -7.11 -9.45
N ASN A 30 19.76 -7.44 -10.28
CA ASN A 30 18.64 -8.36 -9.98
C ASN A 30 17.68 -7.89 -8.88
N ASP A 31 17.79 -6.65 -8.39
CA ASP A 31 16.81 -6.10 -7.46
C ASP A 31 15.52 -5.68 -8.19
N THR A 32 14.38 -5.84 -7.51
CA THR A 32 13.08 -5.41 -8.03
C THR A 32 12.72 -4.03 -7.49
N ILE A 33 12.63 -3.05 -8.38
CA ILE A 33 12.20 -1.69 -8.07
C ILE A 33 10.70 -1.58 -8.30
N TRP A 34 9.98 -1.16 -7.27
CA TRP A 34 8.55 -0.85 -7.33
C TRP A 34 8.35 0.66 -7.48
N SER A 35 7.44 1.06 -8.36
CA SER A 35 7.12 2.47 -8.62
C SER A 35 5.60 2.68 -8.64
N GLY A 36 5.18 3.92 -8.40
CA GLY A 36 3.75 4.26 -8.29
C GLY A 36 3.07 3.61 -7.09
N THR A 37 1.75 3.40 -7.21
CA THR A 37 0.92 2.82 -6.14
C THR A 37 1.17 1.32 -6.02
N CYS A 38 1.92 0.92 -4.98
CA CYS A 38 2.29 -0.47 -4.68
C CYS A 38 1.77 -0.98 -3.31
N SER A 39 1.19 -0.08 -2.50
CA SER A 39 0.63 -0.38 -1.17
C SER A 39 -0.90 -0.33 -1.19
N TYR A 40 -1.56 -1.30 -0.58
CA TYR A 40 -2.98 -1.17 -0.27
C TYR A 40 -3.22 -0.10 0.82
N ILE A 41 -2.39 -0.11 1.86
CA ILE A 41 -2.39 0.89 2.94
C ILE A 41 -1.32 1.95 2.63
N GLU A 42 -1.72 2.97 1.87
CA GLU A 42 -0.84 4.09 1.53
C GLU A 42 -0.62 5.00 2.76
N ALA A 43 0.65 5.32 3.03
CA ALA A 43 1.03 6.26 4.08
C ALA A 43 1.27 7.63 3.47
N VAL A 44 0.56 8.64 3.96
CA VAL A 44 0.60 10.02 3.43
C VAL A 44 1.00 11.00 4.52
N LYS A 45 1.73 12.06 4.15
CA LYS A 45 2.07 13.12 5.10
C LYS A 45 0.81 13.88 5.49
N TRP A 46 0.60 14.12 6.78
CA TRP A 46 -0.59 14.81 7.28
C TRP A 46 -0.82 16.17 6.62
N ASN A 47 0.23 16.98 6.45
CA ASN A 47 0.10 18.29 5.81
C ASN A 47 -0.35 18.21 4.34
N THR A 48 0.05 17.16 3.63
CA THR A 48 -0.32 16.97 2.22
C THR A 48 -1.74 16.43 2.14
N PHE A 49 -2.08 15.51 3.05
CA PHE A 49 -3.43 14.99 3.19
C PHE A 49 -4.43 16.11 3.46
N ILE A 50 -4.23 16.95 4.48
CA ILE A 50 -5.22 17.98 4.85
C ILE A 50 -5.40 19.03 3.75
N ASN A 51 -4.35 19.33 3.00
CA ASN A 51 -4.40 20.28 1.89
C ASN A 51 -5.17 19.76 0.66
N ASN A 52 -5.28 18.44 0.48
CA ASN A 52 -6.01 17.84 -0.63
C ASN A 52 -6.65 16.49 -0.24
N TYR A 53 -7.44 16.49 0.83
CA TYR A 53 -7.94 15.25 1.42
C TYR A 53 -8.82 14.45 0.46
N LYS A 54 -9.56 15.15 -0.42
CA LYS A 54 -10.46 14.55 -1.39
C LYS A 54 -9.71 13.63 -2.35
N ASP A 55 -8.59 14.08 -2.92
CA ASP A 55 -7.77 13.26 -3.83
C ASP A 55 -7.28 11.97 -3.14
N TYR A 56 -6.85 12.05 -1.89
CA TYR A 56 -6.39 10.89 -1.14
C TYR A 56 -7.52 9.92 -0.77
N VAL A 57 -8.72 10.44 -0.48
CA VAL A 57 -9.92 9.62 -0.27
C VAL A 57 -10.34 8.94 -1.57
N ASP A 58 -10.37 9.68 -2.69
CA ASP A 58 -10.74 9.15 -4.00
C ASP A 58 -9.75 8.04 -4.43
N LYS A 59 -8.44 8.22 -4.20
CA LYS A 59 -7.42 7.17 -4.38
C LYS A 59 -7.61 5.96 -3.47
N ALA A 60 -8.09 6.16 -2.24
CA ALA A 60 -8.40 5.05 -1.35
C ALA A 60 -9.61 4.23 -1.85
N VAL A 61 -10.63 4.91 -2.37
CA VAL A 61 -11.78 4.27 -3.01
C VAL A 61 -11.35 3.53 -4.29
N GLU A 62 -10.46 4.11 -5.10
CA GLU A 62 -9.90 3.44 -6.27
C GLU A 62 -9.19 2.13 -5.89
N ARG A 63 -8.37 2.13 -4.83
CA ARG A 63 -7.75 0.89 -4.32
C ARG A 63 -8.76 -0.11 -3.80
N GLN A 64 -9.84 0.35 -3.19
CA GLN A 64 -10.94 -0.52 -2.74
C GLN A 64 -11.64 -1.18 -3.93
N ASN A 65 -11.90 -0.43 -5.00
CA ASN A 65 -12.54 -0.96 -6.21
C ASN A 65 -11.66 -1.98 -6.95
N ASN A 66 -10.34 -1.85 -6.84
CA ASN A 66 -9.34 -2.76 -7.42
C ASN A 66 -8.71 -3.68 -6.37
N ILE A 67 -9.46 -4.11 -5.35
CA ILE A 67 -8.92 -4.88 -4.21
C ILE A 67 -8.32 -6.23 -4.63
N ASP A 68 -8.80 -6.80 -5.73
CA ASP A 68 -8.32 -8.05 -6.35
C ASP A 68 -6.90 -7.93 -6.93
N GLU A 69 -6.41 -6.71 -7.14
CA GLU A 69 -5.03 -6.46 -7.51
C GLU A 69 -4.06 -6.58 -6.32
N TYR A 70 -4.55 -6.76 -5.10
CA TYR A 70 -3.75 -6.75 -3.88
C TYR A 70 -3.87 -8.06 -3.09
N ASN A 71 -2.76 -8.52 -2.51
CA ASN A 71 -2.75 -9.59 -1.53
C ASN A 71 -2.99 -9.02 -0.12
N ILE A 72 -4.25 -9.00 0.34
CA ILE A 72 -4.63 -8.35 1.60
C ILE A 72 -4.37 -9.26 2.81
N ARG A 73 -3.64 -8.75 3.80
CA ARG A 73 -3.50 -9.40 5.11
C ARG A 73 -4.40 -8.72 6.14
N LYS A 74 -5.32 -9.45 6.77
CA LYS A 74 -6.22 -8.91 7.82
C LYS A 74 -5.91 -9.42 9.23
N GLU A 75 -5.22 -10.54 9.34
CA GLU A 75 -4.95 -11.27 10.59
C GLU A 75 -3.49 -11.76 10.57
N VAL A 76 -2.91 -12.18 11.71
CA VAL A 76 -1.53 -12.72 11.80
C VAL A 76 -1.57 -14.19 12.15
#